data_AF-A0A8H5P8L6-F1
#
_entry.id   AF-A0A8H5P8L6-F1
#
_cell.length_a   1.000
_cell.length_b   1.000
_cell.length_c   1.000
_cell.angle_alpha   90.00
_cell.angle_beta   90.00
_cell.angle_gamma   90.00
#
_symmetry.space_group_name_H-M   'P 1'
#
loop_
_entity.id
_entity.type
_entity.pdbx_description
1 polymer ?
#
loop_
_entity_poly.entity_id
_entity_poly.type
_entity_poly.pdbx_seq_one_letter_code
_entity_poly.pdbx_strand_id
1 'polypeptide(L)'
;MWMNYAGDDTDNDFPVIVGGGGMPGDYPSGGAVSNVMDIWMQFAPNLDFLGPDIYLNDYDKSCAKYRHRNQPLFVPEQRRDDYGARRMWIAYGSYAAMGVAPFGVDTVEPAENPFTKHYGLLKSVEAIVLEAQRHPNSSVGFCFDEIPKNASTVISNQVKRTWGDFEIAIDRCFVFGKPGPGAGMVIHRGGGKFLLIGWGFHVRAKSLLQSSTFTGILKVEEKAVDDEATGRLRTVRILNGDETRSGSFAMMPNEDPDYGGFPISVTVPARTMIAEVEFYSISE
;
A
#
# COMPACT_ATOMS: atom_id res chain seq x y z
N MET A 1 -10.67 14.75 -11.75
CA MET A 1 -11.66 15.75 -11.29
C MET A 1 -11.27 16.29 -9.93
N TRP A 2 -11.23 17.62 -9.79
CA TRP A 2 -11.03 18.29 -8.51
C TRP A 2 -12.15 17.92 -7.53
N MET A 3 -11.75 17.48 -6.33
CA MET A 3 -12.66 16.91 -5.34
C MET A 3 -13.20 17.97 -4.37
N ASN A 4 -14.19 17.60 -3.56
CA ASN A 4 -14.62 18.43 -2.42
C ASN A 4 -13.62 18.20 -1.27
N TYR A 5 -12.94 19.27 -0.83
CA TYR A 5 -11.88 19.21 0.18
C TYR A 5 -12.34 19.71 1.56
N ALA A 6 -13.65 19.86 1.79
CA ALA A 6 -14.22 20.37 3.04
C ALA A 6 -15.24 19.42 3.70
N GLY A 7 -15.36 18.18 3.21
CA GLY A 7 -16.12 17.12 3.87
C GLY A 7 -15.31 16.41 4.97
N ASP A 8 -15.95 15.50 5.71
CA ASP A 8 -15.37 14.73 6.83
C ASP A 8 -14.20 13.77 6.46
N ASP A 9 -13.72 13.83 5.21
CA ASP A 9 -12.71 12.95 4.62
C ASP A 9 -11.42 13.70 4.25
N THR A 10 -11.13 14.82 4.91
CA THR A 10 -9.85 15.53 4.79
C THR A 10 -8.76 14.82 5.59
N ASP A 11 -7.54 14.74 5.03
CA ASP A 11 -6.37 14.11 5.67
C ASP A 11 -5.23 15.13 5.92
N ASN A 12 -5.56 16.39 6.23
CA ASN A 12 -4.55 17.44 6.44
C ASN A 12 -4.99 18.61 7.35
N ASP A 13 -4.01 19.35 7.85
CA ASP A 13 -4.15 20.56 8.68
C ASP A 13 -4.13 21.88 7.86
N PHE A 14 -4.23 21.85 6.53
CA PHE A 14 -4.18 23.06 5.71
C PHE A 14 -5.51 23.83 5.76
N PRO A 15 -5.50 25.18 5.74
CA PRO A 15 -6.73 25.96 5.72
C PRO A 15 -7.53 25.69 4.44
N VAL A 16 -8.86 25.53 4.62
CA VAL A 16 -9.90 25.28 3.57
C VAL A 16 -9.87 26.28 2.41
N ILE A 17 -9.10 27.36 2.53
CA ILE A 17 -8.97 28.49 1.59
C ILE A 17 -8.47 28.06 0.19
N VAL A 18 -7.78 26.92 0.06
CA VAL A 18 -7.26 26.43 -1.25
C VAL A 18 -8.09 25.27 -1.82
N GLY A 19 -9.00 24.68 -1.03
CA GLY A 19 -9.76 23.48 -1.40
C GLY A 19 -11.24 23.74 -1.73
N GLY A 20 -11.77 24.92 -1.45
CA GLY A 20 -13.20 25.12 -1.57
C GLY A 20 -13.96 24.40 -0.44
N GLY A 21 -14.70 25.19 0.33
CA GLY A 21 -15.66 24.76 1.35
C GLY A 21 -16.68 23.67 0.94
N GLY A 22 -17.57 23.33 1.87
CA GLY A 22 -18.42 22.14 1.77
C GLY A 22 -19.59 22.26 0.79
N MET A 23 -19.92 23.48 0.33
CA MET A 23 -21.07 23.72 -0.54
C MET A 23 -20.66 23.76 -2.02
N PRO A 24 -21.54 23.35 -2.96
CA PRO A 24 -21.30 23.54 -4.38
C PRO A 24 -21.01 25.02 -4.69
N GLY A 25 -19.91 25.29 -5.38
CA GLY A 25 -19.45 26.65 -5.67
C GLY A 25 -18.27 27.09 -4.81
N ASP A 26 -18.05 26.44 -3.66
CA ASP A 26 -16.79 26.57 -2.96
C ASP A 26 -15.72 25.67 -3.63
N TYR A 27 -16.04 24.41 -3.90
CA TYR A 27 -15.31 23.52 -4.83
C TYR A 27 -15.87 23.69 -6.26
N PRO A 28 -15.13 23.30 -7.34
CA PRO A 28 -15.58 23.48 -8.72
C PRO A 28 -16.89 22.70 -9.01
N SER A 29 -18.01 23.40 -8.89
CA SER A 29 -19.35 22.86 -9.09
C SER A 29 -19.58 22.48 -10.55
N GLY A 30 -20.33 21.40 -10.77
CA GLY A 30 -20.61 20.82 -12.08
C GLY A 30 -19.71 19.64 -12.44
N GLY A 31 -18.54 19.50 -11.79
CA GLY A 31 -17.67 18.34 -11.97
C GLY A 31 -18.27 17.03 -11.45
N ALA A 32 -17.70 15.89 -11.86
CA ALA A 32 -18.08 14.55 -11.43
C ALA A 32 -17.48 14.21 -10.04
N VAL A 33 -17.83 15.04 -9.05
CA VAL A 33 -17.51 14.78 -7.64
C VAL A 33 -18.36 13.64 -7.09
N SER A 34 -17.88 13.00 -6.03
CA SER A 34 -18.44 11.74 -5.52
C SER A 34 -19.95 11.74 -5.24
N ASN A 35 -20.54 12.86 -4.81
CA ASN A 35 -21.97 12.98 -4.50
C ASN A 35 -22.88 13.17 -5.71
N VAL A 36 -22.34 13.41 -6.92
CA VAL A 36 -23.12 13.54 -8.17
C VAL A 36 -22.64 12.59 -9.26
N MET A 37 -21.85 11.58 -8.90
CA MET A 37 -21.25 10.64 -9.84
C MET A 37 -22.31 9.90 -10.68
N ASP A 38 -23.42 9.50 -10.06
CA ASP A 38 -24.53 8.82 -10.76
C ASP A 38 -25.19 9.69 -11.83
N ILE A 39 -25.20 11.02 -11.66
CA ILE A 39 -25.72 11.94 -12.68
C ILE A 39 -24.81 11.90 -13.91
N TRP A 40 -23.50 11.99 -13.71
CA TRP A 40 -22.53 11.88 -14.81
C TRP A 40 -22.60 10.54 -15.52
N MET A 41 -22.65 9.43 -14.77
CA MET A 41 -22.78 8.09 -15.35
C MET A 41 -24.09 7.90 -16.14
N GLN A 42 -25.19 8.55 -15.71
CA GLN A 42 -26.48 8.46 -16.39
C GLN A 42 -26.57 9.32 -17.65
N PHE A 43 -26.03 10.54 -17.62
CA PHE A 43 -26.22 11.54 -18.67
C PHE A 43 -25.02 11.72 -19.60
N ALA A 44 -23.87 11.09 -19.32
CA ALA A 44 -22.70 11.05 -20.20
C ALA A 44 -22.31 9.60 -20.56
N PRO A 45 -23.17 8.85 -21.29
CA PRO A 45 -22.98 7.42 -21.55
C PRO A 45 -21.77 7.08 -22.44
N ASN A 46 -21.15 8.09 -23.07
CA ASN A 46 -19.95 7.92 -23.88
C ASN A 46 -18.65 8.10 -23.07
N LEU A 47 -18.72 8.40 -21.77
CA LEU A 47 -17.56 8.39 -20.89
C LEU A 47 -17.33 6.97 -20.34
N ASP A 48 -16.12 6.45 -20.53
CA ASP A 48 -15.78 5.09 -20.06
C ASP A 48 -15.71 4.98 -18.53
N PHE A 49 -15.17 6.01 -17.86
CA PHE A 49 -15.04 6.09 -16.41
C PHE A 49 -14.79 7.53 -15.94
N LEU A 50 -14.83 7.73 -14.63
CA LEU A 50 -14.58 9.00 -13.96
C LEU A 50 -13.35 8.87 -13.04
N GLY A 51 -12.37 9.75 -13.18
CA GLY A 51 -11.12 9.74 -12.41
C GLY A 51 -11.03 10.87 -11.37
N PRO A 52 -10.55 10.60 -10.13
CA PRO A 52 -10.32 11.63 -9.11
C PRO A 52 -8.95 12.29 -9.20
N ASP A 53 -8.89 13.60 -8.90
CA ASP A 53 -7.63 14.29 -8.66
C ASP A 53 -7.40 14.33 -7.14
N ILE A 54 -6.46 13.53 -6.63
CA ILE A 54 -6.31 13.27 -5.19
C ILE A 54 -5.06 13.99 -4.65
N TYR A 55 -5.26 15.18 -4.09
CA TYR A 55 -4.18 15.97 -3.49
C TYR A 55 -4.22 16.04 -1.97
N LEU A 56 -5.41 16.21 -1.39
CA LEU A 56 -5.59 16.62 0.00
C LEU A 56 -6.63 15.77 0.76
N ASN A 57 -7.40 14.95 0.05
CA ASN A 57 -8.37 14.05 0.65
C ASN A 57 -7.72 12.77 1.14
N ASP A 58 -8.41 12.08 2.05
CA ASP A 58 -8.12 10.70 2.40
C ASP A 58 -8.09 9.85 1.13
N TYR A 59 -6.93 9.27 0.87
CA TYR A 59 -6.64 8.60 -0.39
C TYR A 59 -7.40 7.28 -0.53
N ASP A 60 -7.54 6.53 0.57
CA ASP A 60 -8.25 5.25 0.63
C ASP A 60 -9.74 5.44 0.38
N LYS A 61 -10.37 6.38 1.10
CA LYS A 61 -11.77 6.74 0.92
C LYS A 61 -12.04 7.29 -0.48
N SER A 62 -11.12 8.08 -1.04
CA SER A 62 -11.24 8.61 -2.39
C SER A 62 -11.21 7.49 -3.43
N CYS A 63 -10.28 6.54 -3.31
CA CYS A 63 -10.25 5.37 -4.19
C CYS A 63 -11.54 4.55 -4.07
N ALA A 64 -12.05 4.31 -2.86
CA ALA A 64 -13.31 3.59 -2.64
C ALA A 64 -14.50 4.27 -3.32
N LYS A 65 -14.63 5.60 -3.16
CA LYS A 65 -15.68 6.40 -3.80
C LYS A 65 -15.62 6.31 -5.33
N TYR A 66 -14.42 6.35 -5.91
CA TYR A 66 -14.27 6.29 -7.37
C TYR A 66 -14.28 4.88 -7.94
N ARG A 67 -14.27 3.83 -7.12
CA ARG A 67 -14.68 2.46 -7.48
C ARG A 67 -16.20 2.24 -7.45
N HIS A 68 -17.00 3.31 -7.33
CA HIS A 68 -18.45 3.25 -7.38
C HIS A 68 -18.94 2.43 -8.58
N ARG A 69 -19.91 1.54 -8.33
CA ARG A 69 -20.47 0.61 -9.32
C ARG A 69 -19.41 -0.22 -10.07
N ASN A 70 -18.28 -0.48 -9.42
CA ASN A 70 -17.14 -1.22 -9.97
C ASN A 70 -16.54 -0.62 -11.24
N GLN A 71 -16.72 0.68 -11.50
CA GLN A 71 -16.02 1.32 -12.63
C GLN A 71 -14.49 1.17 -12.48
N PRO A 72 -13.74 1.20 -13.59
CA PRO A 72 -12.29 1.27 -13.53
C PRO A 72 -11.80 2.47 -12.72
N LEU A 73 -10.72 2.30 -11.96
CA LEU A 73 -10.07 3.39 -11.24
C LEU A 73 -8.79 3.81 -11.96
N PHE A 74 -8.71 5.10 -12.26
CA PHE A 74 -7.50 5.78 -12.72
C PHE A 74 -7.40 7.09 -11.95
N VAL A 75 -6.26 7.34 -11.30
CA VAL A 75 -5.97 8.58 -10.58
C VAL A 75 -5.13 9.47 -11.51
N PRO A 76 -5.76 10.33 -12.32
CA PRO A 76 -5.06 11.16 -13.32
C PRO A 76 -4.13 12.22 -12.70
N GLU A 77 -4.38 12.63 -11.46
CA GLU A 77 -3.60 13.63 -10.78
C GLU A 77 -3.47 13.35 -9.28
N GLN A 78 -2.25 13.54 -8.76
CA GLN A 78 -1.96 13.54 -7.33
C GLN A 78 -0.64 14.26 -7.03
N ARG A 79 -0.30 14.36 -5.75
CA ARG A 79 1.01 14.89 -5.31
C ARG A 79 2.18 14.11 -5.91
N ARG A 80 3.24 14.83 -6.28
CA ARG A 80 4.50 14.30 -6.83
C ARG A 80 5.61 14.06 -5.80
N ASP A 81 5.32 14.27 -4.52
CA ASP A 81 6.27 14.05 -3.43
C ASP A 81 6.16 12.63 -2.84
N ASP A 82 6.98 12.34 -1.84
CA ASP A 82 7.09 11.00 -1.24
C ASP A 82 5.77 10.56 -0.58
N TYR A 83 5.03 11.52 0.01
CA TYR A 83 3.69 11.29 0.54
C TYR A 83 2.73 10.79 -0.54
N GLY A 84 2.70 11.43 -1.72
CA GLY A 84 1.90 10.98 -2.86
C GLY A 84 2.36 9.65 -3.45
N ALA A 85 3.68 9.45 -3.58
CA ALA A 85 4.26 8.24 -4.14
C ALA A 85 3.88 6.98 -3.32
N ARG A 86 3.84 7.07 -1.99
CA ARG A 86 3.43 5.95 -1.14
C ARG A 86 1.97 5.54 -1.32
N ARG A 87 1.07 6.49 -1.56
CA ARG A 87 -0.38 6.26 -1.65
C ARG A 87 -0.81 5.46 -2.88
N MET A 88 -0.02 5.46 -3.94
CA MET A 88 -0.31 4.65 -5.12
C MET A 88 -0.44 3.16 -4.79
N TRP A 89 0.27 2.66 -3.77
CA TRP A 89 0.19 1.27 -3.35
C TRP A 89 -1.22 0.90 -2.88
N ILE A 90 -1.92 1.81 -2.20
CA ILE A 90 -3.34 1.65 -1.85
C ILE A 90 -4.19 1.52 -3.12
N ALA A 91 -4.00 2.41 -4.11
CA ALA A 91 -4.75 2.38 -5.37
C ALA A 91 -4.59 1.03 -6.10
N TYR A 92 -3.34 0.58 -6.31
CA TYR A 92 -3.05 -0.64 -7.05
C TYR A 92 -3.44 -1.90 -6.27
N GLY A 93 -3.07 -1.97 -4.98
CA GLY A 93 -3.19 -3.17 -4.17
C GLY A 93 -4.57 -3.41 -3.56
N SER A 94 -5.34 -2.34 -3.29
CA SER A 94 -6.67 -2.45 -2.64
C SER A 94 -7.83 -2.15 -3.60
N TYR A 95 -7.60 -1.37 -4.66
CA TYR A 95 -8.67 -0.90 -5.55
C TYR A 95 -8.45 -1.25 -7.02
N ALA A 96 -7.46 -2.10 -7.34
CA ALA A 96 -7.15 -2.51 -8.70
C ALA A 96 -7.10 -1.33 -9.69
N ALA A 97 -6.42 -0.24 -9.29
CA ALA A 97 -6.23 0.90 -10.17
C ALA A 97 -5.45 0.50 -11.41
N MET A 98 -5.86 1.03 -12.57
CA MET A 98 -5.16 0.84 -13.84
C MET A 98 -4.00 1.82 -14.00
N GLY A 99 -3.98 2.90 -13.22
CA GLY A 99 -2.95 3.91 -13.27
C GLY A 99 -3.08 4.96 -12.18
N VAL A 100 -1.95 5.54 -11.83
CA VAL A 100 -1.81 6.68 -10.91
C VAL A 100 -0.77 7.60 -11.51
N ALA A 101 -1.10 8.87 -11.69
CA ALA A 101 -0.24 9.85 -12.34
C ALA A 101 0.03 11.06 -11.41
N PRO A 102 1.27 11.27 -10.94
CA PRO A 102 1.65 12.48 -10.23
C PRO A 102 1.68 13.68 -11.18
N PHE A 103 1.17 14.82 -10.71
CA PHE A 103 1.17 16.06 -11.47
C PHE A 103 2.50 16.82 -11.36
N GLY A 104 2.96 17.41 -12.47
CA GLY A 104 4.15 18.29 -12.49
C GLY A 104 5.49 17.58 -12.33
N VAL A 105 5.60 16.32 -12.76
CA VAL A 105 6.83 15.52 -12.65
C VAL A 105 8.04 16.08 -13.40
N ASP A 106 7.80 16.90 -14.42
CA ASP A 106 8.79 17.61 -15.22
C ASP A 106 9.53 18.71 -14.43
N THR A 107 9.11 18.98 -13.19
CA THR A 107 9.76 19.95 -12.29
C THR A 107 10.68 19.29 -11.24
N VAL A 108 10.98 17.99 -11.37
CA VAL A 108 11.85 17.24 -10.46
C VAL A 108 12.82 16.39 -11.26
N GLU A 109 14.10 16.43 -10.89
CA GLU A 109 15.09 15.55 -11.51
C GLU A 109 14.77 14.08 -11.23
N PRO A 110 14.93 13.17 -12.21
CA PRO A 110 14.59 11.75 -12.03
C PRO A 110 15.27 11.07 -10.83
N ALA A 111 16.47 11.51 -10.45
CA ALA A 111 17.22 10.99 -9.31
C ALA A 111 16.62 11.37 -7.95
N GLU A 112 15.89 12.49 -7.88
CA GLU A 112 15.25 13.00 -6.66
C GLU A 112 13.74 12.69 -6.64
N ASN A 113 13.20 12.22 -7.76
CA ASN A 113 11.78 11.92 -7.89
C ASN A 113 11.44 10.60 -7.17
N PRO A 114 10.58 10.62 -6.12
CA PRO A 114 10.25 9.42 -5.36
C PRO A 114 9.56 8.35 -6.23
N PHE A 115 8.87 8.75 -7.30
CA PHE A 115 8.19 7.82 -8.20
C PHE A 115 9.16 6.91 -8.96
N THR A 116 10.43 7.29 -9.13
CA THR A 116 11.45 6.43 -9.78
C THR A 116 11.56 5.08 -9.07
N LYS A 117 11.63 5.09 -7.73
CA LYS A 117 11.69 3.86 -6.92
C LYS A 117 10.39 3.07 -7.00
N HIS A 118 9.25 3.76 -6.87
CA HIS A 118 7.93 3.12 -6.81
C HIS A 118 7.54 2.48 -8.15
N TYR A 119 7.66 3.22 -9.26
CA TYR A 119 7.41 2.68 -10.59
C TYR A 119 8.45 1.64 -11.00
N GLY A 120 9.71 1.78 -10.60
CA GLY A 120 10.71 0.75 -10.83
C GLY A 120 10.32 -0.60 -10.21
N LEU A 121 9.86 -0.58 -8.95
CA LEU A 121 9.37 -1.79 -8.29
C LEU A 121 8.09 -2.30 -8.97
N LEU A 122 7.07 -1.46 -9.15
CA LEU A 122 5.80 -1.85 -9.77
C LEU A 122 5.98 -2.42 -11.18
N LYS A 123 6.86 -1.83 -11.99
CA LYS A 123 7.21 -2.36 -13.31
C LYS A 123 7.77 -3.77 -13.21
N SER A 124 8.73 -3.99 -12.31
CA SER A 124 9.33 -5.33 -12.17
C SER A 124 8.31 -6.39 -11.73
N VAL A 125 7.28 -6.02 -10.97
CA VAL A 125 6.22 -6.94 -10.51
C VAL A 125 4.90 -6.85 -11.29
N GLU A 126 4.88 -6.16 -12.44
CA GLU A 126 3.64 -5.79 -13.16
C GLU A 126 2.74 -7.00 -13.43
N ALA A 127 3.29 -8.08 -14.02
CA ALA A 127 2.54 -9.30 -14.31
C ALA A 127 1.90 -9.93 -13.06
N ILE A 128 2.57 -9.84 -11.91
CA ILE A 128 2.08 -10.38 -10.63
C ILE A 128 0.93 -9.51 -10.10
N VAL A 129 1.09 -8.19 -10.14
CA VAL A 129 0.07 -7.23 -9.69
C VAL A 129 -1.18 -7.34 -10.56
N LEU A 130 -1.03 -7.40 -11.88
CA LEU A 130 -2.15 -7.56 -12.81
C LEU A 130 -2.90 -8.88 -12.58
N GLU A 131 -2.20 -9.98 -12.32
CA GLU A 131 -2.86 -11.26 -12.01
C GLU A 131 -3.60 -11.23 -10.67
N ALA A 132 -3.06 -10.55 -9.65
CA ALA A 132 -3.77 -10.32 -8.40
C ALA A 132 -5.03 -9.46 -8.61
N GLN A 133 -4.96 -8.42 -9.46
CA GLN A 133 -6.12 -7.57 -9.75
C GLN A 133 -7.29 -8.32 -10.42
N ARG A 134 -7.03 -9.46 -11.08
CA ARG A 134 -8.07 -10.35 -11.63
C ARG A 134 -8.82 -11.15 -10.56
N HIS A 135 -8.31 -11.19 -9.33
CA HIS A 135 -8.88 -11.90 -8.20
C HIS A 135 -9.29 -10.90 -7.11
N PRO A 136 -10.56 -10.45 -7.10
CA PRO A 136 -11.03 -9.48 -6.11
C PRO A 136 -10.69 -9.91 -4.68
N ASN A 137 -10.17 -8.96 -3.90
CA ASN A 137 -9.72 -9.16 -2.52
C ASN A 137 -8.51 -10.10 -2.34
N SER A 138 -7.79 -10.50 -3.38
CA SER A 138 -6.56 -11.32 -3.21
C SER A 138 -5.37 -10.51 -2.70
N SER A 139 -5.46 -9.19 -2.66
CA SER A 139 -4.39 -8.30 -2.21
C SER A 139 -4.89 -7.15 -1.36
N VAL A 140 -3.96 -6.54 -0.63
CA VAL A 140 -4.15 -5.25 0.04
C VAL A 140 -2.92 -4.39 -0.18
N GLY A 141 -3.16 -3.14 -0.59
CA GLY A 141 -2.15 -2.10 -0.66
C GLY A 141 -2.21 -1.20 0.57
N PHE A 142 -1.06 -0.70 1.01
CA PHE A 142 -0.96 0.12 2.22
C PHE A 142 0.25 1.05 2.18
N CYS A 143 0.23 2.05 3.05
CA CYS A 143 1.39 2.87 3.35
C CYS A 143 1.41 3.35 4.81
N PHE A 144 2.61 3.68 5.27
CA PHE A 144 2.91 4.27 6.56
C PHE A 144 3.76 5.52 6.32
N ASP A 145 3.27 6.70 6.70
CA ASP A 145 4.01 7.95 6.55
C ASP A 145 5.11 8.12 7.61
N GLU A 146 5.82 9.22 7.64
CA GLU A 146 6.80 9.51 8.68
C GLU A 146 6.12 9.65 10.05
N ILE A 147 6.73 9.11 11.10
CA ILE A 147 6.27 9.39 12.47
C ILE A 147 6.67 10.84 12.81
N PRO A 148 5.74 11.73 13.21
CA PRO A 148 6.07 13.10 13.58
C PRO A 148 7.12 13.16 14.70
N LYS A 149 8.02 14.16 14.67
CA LYS A 149 9.10 14.29 15.68
C LYS A 149 8.58 14.44 17.11
N ASN A 150 7.37 14.99 17.28
CA ASN A 150 6.78 15.29 18.58
C ASN A 150 5.68 14.28 18.99
N ALA A 151 5.50 13.18 18.26
CA ALA A 151 4.48 12.20 18.58
C ALA A 151 4.85 11.48 19.89
N SER A 152 4.08 11.72 20.96
CA SER A 152 4.24 11.06 22.26
C SER A 152 3.79 9.60 22.24
N THR A 153 3.08 9.19 21.20
CA THR A 153 2.58 7.82 20.99
C THR A 153 2.57 7.53 19.51
N VAL A 154 3.19 6.43 19.08
CA VAL A 154 3.03 5.94 17.71
C VAL A 154 1.66 5.29 17.63
N ILE A 155 0.67 6.00 17.06
CA ILE A 155 -0.62 5.39 16.76
C ILE A 155 -0.36 4.26 15.75
N SER A 156 -0.69 3.03 16.14
CA SER A 156 -0.60 1.89 15.25
C SER A 156 -1.74 1.98 14.24
N ASN A 157 -1.40 2.34 13.00
CA ASN A 157 -2.31 2.26 11.85
C ASN A 157 -2.23 0.87 11.21
N GLN A 158 -2.26 -0.18 12.04
CA GLN A 158 -2.14 -1.56 11.58
C GLN A 158 -3.18 -1.88 10.53
N VAL A 159 -2.76 -2.46 9.41
CA VAL A 159 -3.67 -3.00 8.40
C VAL A 159 -3.91 -4.47 8.72
N LYS A 160 -5.17 -4.85 8.89
CA LYS A 160 -5.58 -6.24 9.07
C LYS A 160 -6.44 -6.71 7.91
N ARG A 161 -6.19 -7.93 7.44
CA ARG A 161 -6.99 -8.60 6.42
C ARG A 161 -7.04 -10.10 6.69
N THR A 162 -8.14 -10.72 6.29
CA THR A 162 -8.35 -12.15 6.47
C THR A 162 -8.32 -12.85 5.11
N TRP A 163 -7.52 -13.90 5.01
CA TRP A 163 -7.45 -14.79 3.85
C TRP A 163 -7.41 -16.24 4.29
N GLY A 164 -8.37 -17.03 3.82
CA GLY A 164 -8.54 -18.41 4.29
C GLY A 164 -8.66 -18.46 5.81
N ASP A 165 -7.81 -19.28 6.43
CA ASP A 165 -7.80 -19.51 7.87
C ASP A 165 -6.91 -18.54 8.65
N PHE A 166 -6.37 -17.49 8.02
CA PHE A 166 -5.43 -16.56 8.66
C PHE A 166 -5.96 -15.12 8.67
N GLU A 167 -5.89 -14.48 9.84
CA GLU A 167 -5.81 -13.02 9.94
C GLU A 167 -4.36 -12.61 9.79
N ILE A 168 -4.07 -11.79 8.77
CA ILE A 168 -2.77 -11.18 8.52
C ILE A 168 -2.80 -9.76 9.05
N ALA A 169 -1.86 -9.45 9.93
CA ALA A 169 -1.61 -8.11 10.42
C ALA A 169 -0.33 -7.54 9.80
N ILE A 170 -0.42 -6.32 9.30
CA ILE A 170 0.65 -5.56 8.65
C ILE A 170 0.92 -4.32 9.49
N ASP A 171 2.14 -4.20 9.97
CA ASP A 171 2.61 -3.11 10.83
C ASP A 171 3.90 -2.51 10.26
N ARG A 172 4.29 -1.34 10.77
CA ARG A 172 5.63 -0.79 10.51
C ARG A 172 6.70 -1.80 10.89
N CYS A 173 7.78 -1.87 10.11
CA CYS A 173 8.88 -2.80 10.41
C CYS A 173 9.42 -2.54 11.82
N PHE A 174 9.65 -3.61 12.57
CA PHE A 174 10.37 -3.52 13.84
C PHE A 174 11.78 -2.98 13.55
N VAL A 175 12.23 -2.04 14.37
CA VAL A 175 13.62 -1.56 14.45
C VAL A 175 13.91 -1.19 15.91
N PHE A 176 15.18 -1.04 16.28
CA PHE A 176 15.56 -0.65 17.64
C PHE A 176 15.46 0.86 17.89
N GLY A 177 15.62 1.67 16.84
CA GLY A 177 15.40 3.11 16.86
C GLY A 177 13.98 3.48 16.45
N LYS A 178 13.87 4.48 15.59
CA LYS A 178 12.57 4.98 15.09
C LYS A 178 12.17 4.28 13.79
N PRO A 179 11.00 3.63 13.72
CA PRO A 179 10.50 3.06 12.46
C PRO A 179 10.35 4.14 11.38
N GLY A 180 10.86 3.83 10.18
CA GLY A 180 10.74 4.69 9.00
C GLY A 180 9.34 4.65 8.36
N PRO A 181 9.12 5.43 7.29
CA PRO A 181 7.97 5.26 6.43
C PRO A 181 8.04 3.91 5.70
N GLY A 182 6.89 3.43 5.23
CA GLY A 182 6.79 2.18 4.50
C GLY A 182 5.64 2.22 3.50
N ALA A 183 5.74 1.41 2.45
CA ALA A 183 4.66 1.25 1.48
C ALA A 183 4.83 -0.08 0.76
N GLY A 184 3.71 -0.62 0.29
CA GLY A 184 3.72 -1.91 -0.37
C GLY A 184 2.35 -2.53 -0.54
N MET A 185 2.38 -3.80 -0.90
CA MET A 185 1.20 -4.64 -0.94
C MET A 185 1.51 -6.06 -0.46
N VAL A 186 0.49 -6.70 0.09
CA VAL A 186 0.48 -8.13 0.40
C VAL A 186 -0.49 -8.82 -0.55
N ILE A 187 -0.05 -9.88 -1.21
CA ILE A 187 -0.85 -10.69 -2.14
C ILE A 187 -0.97 -12.11 -1.60
N HIS A 188 -2.19 -12.60 -1.42
CA HIS A 188 -2.47 -13.99 -1.06
C HIS A 188 -2.26 -14.90 -2.27
N ARG A 189 -1.46 -15.96 -2.10
CA ARG A 189 -1.14 -16.95 -3.15
C ARG A 189 -1.78 -18.33 -2.91
N GLY A 190 -2.78 -18.38 -2.02
CA GLY A 190 -3.44 -19.61 -1.60
C GLY A 190 -2.80 -20.24 -0.36
N GLY A 191 -3.62 -20.97 0.41
CA GLY A 191 -3.21 -21.54 1.70
C GLY A 191 -2.63 -20.47 2.64
N GLY A 192 -1.52 -20.78 3.29
CA GLY A 192 -0.77 -19.84 4.13
C GLY A 192 0.30 -19.02 3.39
N LYS A 193 0.33 -19.01 2.05
CA LYS A 193 1.37 -18.35 1.25
C LYS A 193 0.99 -16.92 0.88
N PHE A 194 1.90 -16.00 1.11
CA PHE A 194 1.73 -14.58 0.80
C PHE A 194 2.99 -14.02 0.14
N LEU A 195 2.80 -13.21 -0.89
CA LEU A 195 3.85 -12.40 -1.47
C LEU A 195 3.81 -11.01 -0.86
N LEU A 196 4.96 -10.53 -0.43
CA LEU A 196 5.20 -9.24 0.19
C LEU A 196 5.97 -8.40 -0.82
N ILE A 197 5.42 -7.26 -1.22
CA ILE A 197 6.07 -6.32 -2.14
C ILE A 197 6.16 -4.98 -1.44
N GLY A 198 7.35 -4.39 -1.36
CA GLY A 198 7.58 -3.09 -0.73
C GLY A 198 8.60 -3.11 0.41
N TRP A 199 8.54 -2.12 1.28
CA TRP A 199 9.49 -1.94 2.39
C TRP A 199 8.89 -1.15 3.56
N GLY A 200 9.60 -1.14 4.69
CA GLY A 200 9.24 -0.42 5.90
C GLY A 200 8.09 -1.08 6.69
N PHE A 201 7.80 -2.35 6.44
CA PHE A 201 6.72 -3.08 7.11
C PHE A 201 7.15 -4.47 7.55
N HIS A 202 6.34 -5.10 8.39
CA HIS A 202 6.40 -6.53 8.64
C HIS A 202 5.01 -7.12 8.65
N VAL A 203 4.92 -8.44 8.46
CA VAL A 203 3.65 -9.17 8.54
C VAL A 203 3.71 -10.28 9.57
N ARG A 204 2.57 -10.54 10.21
CA ARG A 204 2.34 -11.71 11.07
C ARG A 204 0.97 -12.30 10.80
N ALA A 205 0.85 -13.60 11.01
CA ALA A 205 -0.42 -14.31 10.89
C ALA A 205 -0.92 -14.76 12.26
N LYS A 206 -2.24 -14.81 12.39
CA LYS A 206 -2.93 -15.53 13.45
C LYS A 206 -3.94 -16.46 12.79
N SER A 207 -3.87 -17.76 13.10
CA SER A 207 -4.90 -18.71 12.67
C SER A 207 -6.24 -18.37 13.32
N LEU A 208 -7.29 -18.50 12.52
CA LEU A 208 -8.69 -18.30 12.91
C LEU A 208 -9.39 -19.62 13.24
N LEU A 209 -8.72 -20.76 13.04
CA LEU A 209 -9.24 -22.06 13.44
C LEU A 209 -9.35 -22.11 14.97
N GLN A 210 -10.53 -22.47 15.47
CA GLN A 210 -10.77 -22.57 16.92
C GLN A 210 -9.90 -23.64 17.58
N SER A 211 -9.55 -24.70 16.83
CA SER A 211 -8.66 -25.78 17.26
C SER A 211 -7.17 -25.40 17.23
N SER A 212 -6.82 -24.25 16.63
CA SER A 212 -5.41 -23.86 16.46
C SER A 212 -4.79 -23.48 17.80
N THR A 213 -3.75 -24.21 18.20
CA THR A 213 -2.95 -23.93 19.39
C THR A 213 -1.70 -23.10 19.08
N PHE A 214 -1.26 -23.10 17.82
CA PHE A 214 -0.07 -22.37 17.39
C PHE A 214 -0.19 -21.85 15.96
N THR A 215 0.36 -20.67 15.71
CA THR A 215 0.57 -20.12 14.37
C THR A 215 2.02 -19.69 14.25
N GLY A 216 2.68 -20.09 13.17
CA GLY A 216 4.08 -19.78 12.96
C GLY A 216 4.43 -19.55 11.50
N ILE A 217 5.67 -19.14 11.29
CA ILE A 217 6.28 -18.98 9.97
C ILE A 217 6.96 -20.29 9.60
N LEU A 218 6.52 -20.91 8.50
CA LEU A 218 7.17 -22.08 7.95
C LEU A 218 8.46 -21.69 7.21
N LYS A 219 8.37 -20.61 6.43
CA LYS A 219 9.47 -20.14 5.59
C LYS A 219 9.30 -18.67 5.21
N VAL A 220 10.41 -17.95 5.12
CA VAL A 220 10.49 -16.64 4.47
C VAL A 220 11.62 -16.67 3.44
N GLU A 221 11.32 -16.25 2.22
CA GLU A 221 12.28 -16.22 1.13
C GLU A 221 12.30 -14.83 0.50
N GLU A 222 13.46 -14.20 0.46
CA GLU A 222 13.62 -13.03 -0.40
C GLU A 222 13.64 -13.52 -1.86
N LYS A 223 12.86 -12.84 -2.70
CA LYS A 223 12.66 -13.20 -4.11
C LYS A 223 13.19 -12.10 -5.01
N ALA A 224 13.56 -12.45 -6.22
CA ALA A 224 13.77 -11.50 -7.31
C ALA A 224 12.96 -11.96 -8.52
N VAL A 225 12.50 -10.99 -9.32
CA VAL A 225 11.87 -11.29 -10.60
C VAL A 225 12.95 -11.77 -11.56
N ASP A 226 12.76 -12.97 -12.08
CA ASP A 226 13.63 -13.63 -13.06
C ASP A 226 13.09 -13.46 -14.49
N ASP A 227 11.78 -13.23 -14.62
CA ASP A 227 11.09 -12.93 -15.88
C ASP A 227 9.95 -11.95 -15.60
N GLU A 228 10.08 -10.70 -16.07
CA GLU A 228 9.08 -9.64 -15.89
C GLU A 228 7.79 -9.94 -16.65
N ALA A 229 7.86 -10.59 -17.82
CA ALA A 229 6.69 -10.85 -18.66
C ALA A 229 5.76 -11.90 -18.04
N THR A 230 6.33 -12.90 -17.36
CA THR A 230 5.54 -13.93 -16.68
C THR A 230 5.39 -13.69 -15.18
N GLY A 231 6.13 -12.73 -14.60
CA GLY A 231 6.23 -12.53 -13.15
C GLY A 231 6.91 -13.70 -12.43
N ARG A 232 7.80 -14.45 -13.11
CA ARG A 232 8.44 -15.62 -12.50
C ARG A 232 9.46 -15.15 -11.47
N LEU A 233 9.36 -15.70 -10.26
CA LEU A 233 10.26 -15.37 -9.14
C LEU A 233 11.34 -16.44 -8.95
N ARG A 234 12.55 -16.01 -8.62
CA ARG A 234 13.62 -16.88 -8.09
C ARG A 234 13.92 -16.52 -6.64
N THR A 235 14.27 -17.51 -5.82
CA THR A 235 14.76 -17.26 -4.46
C THR A 235 16.17 -16.69 -4.51
N VAL A 236 16.38 -15.58 -3.79
CA VAL A 236 17.69 -14.95 -3.59
C VAL A 236 18.35 -15.49 -2.33
N ARG A 237 17.60 -15.56 -1.24
CA ARG A 237 18.03 -16.11 0.06
C ARG A 237 16.83 -16.51 0.91
N ILE A 238 17.09 -17.32 1.93
CA ILE A 238 16.12 -17.68 2.95
C ILE A 238 16.39 -16.82 4.19
N LEU A 239 15.34 -16.22 4.75
CA LEU A 239 15.40 -15.42 5.97
C LEU A 239 14.93 -16.29 7.15
N ASN A 240 15.62 -16.22 8.28
CA ASN A 240 15.30 -16.98 9.48
C ASN A 240 15.84 -16.26 10.72
N GLY A 241 15.81 -16.86 11.92
CA GLY A 241 16.48 -16.32 13.11
C GLY A 241 16.08 -14.88 13.39
N ASP A 242 17.08 -14.01 13.53
CA ASP A 242 16.90 -12.58 13.81
C ASP A 242 16.14 -11.84 12.70
N GLU A 243 16.35 -12.20 11.43
CA GLU A 243 15.64 -11.64 10.27
C GLU A 243 14.13 -11.94 10.28
N THR A 244 13.69 -12.89 11.13
CA THR A 244 12.27 -13.17 11.38
C THR A 244 11.84 -12.89 12.82
N ARG A 245 12.72 -12.29 13.63
CA ARG A 245 12.52 -12.11 15.08
C ARG A 245 12.11 -13.43 15.75
N SER A 246 12.90 -14.47 15.47
CA SER A 246 12.67 -15.84 15.95
C SER A 246 11.29 -16.39 15.54
N GLY A 247 10.91 -16.18 14.27
CA GLY A 247 9.63 -16.64 13.72
C GLY A 247 8.41 -15.79 14.06
N SER A 248 8.59 -14.61 14.66
CA SER A 248 7.49 -13.72 15.06
C SER A 248 6.93 -12.90 13.90
N PHE A 249 7.79 -12.45 12.99
CA PHE A 249 7.42 -11.55 11.88
C PHE A 249 8.17 -11.92 10.60
N ALA A 250 7.50 -11.83 9.45
CA ALA A 250 8.22 -11.71 8.17
C ALA A 250 8.47 -10.23 7.91
N MET A 251 9.73 -9.80 8.03
CA MET A 251 10.12 -8.40 7.99
C MET A 251 10.54 -7.96 6.59
N MET A 252 10.12 -6.75 6.20
CA MET A 252 10.52 -6.05 4.98
C MET A 252 11.11 -4.69 5.38
N PRO A 253 12.36 -4.62 5.89
CA PRO A 253 12.91 -3.38 6.46
C PRO A 253 13.19 -2.29 5.43
N ASN A 254 13.35 -1.05 5.90
CA ASN A 254 13.88 0.05 5.10
C ASN A 254 15.31 -0.23 4.60
N GLU A 255 15.75 0.56 3.61
CA GLU A 255 17.12 0.48 3.09
C GLU A 255 18.18 0.85 4.15
N ASP A 256 17.84 1.84 4.98
CA ASP A 256 18.64 2.27 6.14
C ASP A 256 17.78 2.19 7.42
N PRO A 257 17.69 1.03 8.08
CA PRO A 257 16.95 0.86 9.33
C PRO A 257 17.62 1.62 10.48
N ASP A 258 16.84 2.36 11.25
CA ASP A 258 17.34 3.05 12.44
C ASP A 258 17.52 2.07 13.62
N TYR A 259 18.78 1.84 14.01
CA TYR A 259 19.13 0.97 15.12
C TYR A 259 19.15 1.69 16.49
N GLY A 260 18.93 3.00 16.55
CA GLY A 260 18.90 3.75 17.82
C GLY A 260 20.20 3.65 18.63
N GLY A 261 21.34 3.40 17.95
CA GLY A 261 22.63 3.14 18.58
C GLY A 261 22.85 1.70 19.07
N PHE A 262 21.90 0.78 18.84
CA PHE A 262 22.08 -0.64 19.13
C PHE A 262 23.07 -1.28 18.13
N PRO A 263 24.06 -2.07 18.59
CA PRO A 263 25.18 -2.50 17.74
C PRO A 263 24.86 -3.72 16.84
N ILE A 264 23.74 -4.42 17.06
CA ILE A 264 23.40 -5.63 16.31
C ILE A 264 22.38 -5.32 15.21
N SER A 265 22.75 -5.60 13.97
CA SER A 265 21.91 -5.39 12.80
C SER A 265 20.95 -6.56 12.54
N VAL A 266 19.78 -6.57 13.20
CA VAL A 266 18.78 -7.64 13.07
C VAL A 266 17.79 -7.43 11.90
N THR A 267 17.75 -6.24 11.32
CA THR A 267 16.83 -5.88 10.23
C THR A 267 17.62 -5.74 8.94
N VAL A 268 17.89 -6.86 8.27
CA VAL A 268 18.61 -6.81 6.99
C VAL A 268 17.70 -6.16 5.93
N PRO A 269 18.15 -5.11 5.22
CA PRO A 269 17.32 -4.39 4.26
C PRO A 269 16.64 -5.31 3.25
N ALA A 270 15.39 -4.97 2.90
CA ALA A 270 14.61 -5.66 1.87
C ALA A 270 15.12 -5.24 0.47
N ARG A 271 16.32 -5.68 0.10
CA ARG A 271 17.05 -5.22 -1.09
C ARG A 271 16.23 -5.30 -2.38
N THR A 272 15.62 -6.45 -2.62
CA THR A 272 14.74 -6.67 -3.78
C THR A 272 13.35 -6.08 -3.59
N MET A 273 12.96 -5.76 -2.36
CA MET A 273 11.61 -5.37 -1.95
C MET A 273 10.54 -6.42 -2.31
N ILE A 274 10.94 -7.69 -2.48
CA ILE A 274 10.03 -8.80 -2.78
C ILE A 274 10.39 -9.99 -1.88
N ALA A 275 9.41 -10.49 -1.12
CA ALA A 275 9.58 -11.71 -0.35
C ALA A 275 8.33 -12.58 -0.40
N GLU A 276 8.49 -13.89 -0.23
CA GLU A 276 7.40 -14.82 -0.04
C GLU A 276 7.47 -15.37 1.38
N VAL A 277 6.35 -15.33 2.10
CA VAL A 277 6.19 -15.95 3.41
C VAL A 277 5.15 -17.05 3.34
N GLU A 278 5.41 -18.15 4.01
CA GLU A 278 4.44 -19.23 4.23
C GLU A 278 4.18 -19.38 5.73
N PHE A 279 2.93 -19.22 6.12
CA PHE A 279 2.46 -19.46 7.48
C PHE A 279 1.84 -20.84 7.62
N TYR A 280 1.89 -21.38 8.82
CA TYR A 280 1.21 -22.63 9.19
C TYR A 280 0.55 -22.49 10.56
N SER A 281 -0.41 -23.38 10.82
CA SER A 281 -1.01 -23.53 12.14
C SER A 281 -1.04 -25.00 12.56
N ILE A 282 -0.92 -25.24 13.86
CA ILE A 282 -1.07 -26.56 14.45
C ILE A 282 -2.38 -26.57 15.23
N SER A 283 -3.19 -27.63 15.04
CA SER A 283 -4.43 -27.86 15.79
C SER A 283 -4.30 -29.10 16.68
N GLU A 284 -5.02 -29.10 17.80
CA GLU A 284 -5.26 -30.30 18.62
C GLU A 284 -6.40 -31.16 18.07
#